data_AF-A0A819MAL1-F1
#
_entry.id   AF-A0A819MAL1-F1
#
_cell.length_a   1.000
_cell.length_b   1.000
_cell.length_c   1.000
_cell.angle_alpha   90.00
_cell.angle_beta   90.00
_cell.angle_gamma   90.00
#
_symmetry.space_group_name_H-M   'P 1'
#
loop_
_entity.id
_entity.type
_entity.pdbx_description
1 polymer ?
#
loop_
_entity_poly.entity_id
_entity_poly.type
_entity_poly.pdbx_seq_one_letter_code
_entity_poly.pdbx_strand_id
1 'polypeptide(L)'
;CKFPGASIYESLISVPQIWNQVQEVELFVDKYVTDLHMKYNYIHIKRGEECLEKLTPVIELLKKFISSFIESMNEVFPPQVAIEWLETYFMKRYRLVNERYEFIQRAIHEQKSWLPRPIPNLEKLEMNYKNKR
;
A
#
# COMPACT_ATOMS: atom_id res chain seq x y z
N CYS A 1 -14.20 -19.94 31.17
CA CYS A 1 -13.25 -18.85 31.44
C CYS A 1 -12.95 -18.11 30.15
N LYS A 2 -13.18 -16.79 30.07
CA LYS A 2 -12.51 -15.95 29.07
C LYS A 2 -11.18 -15.53 29.70
N PHE A 3 -10.06 -16.03 29.18
CA PHE A 3 -8.74 -15.62 29.63
C PHE A 3 -8.56 -14.13 29.29
N PRO A 4 -8.16 -13.26 30.24
CA PRO A 4 -7.89 -11.86 29.93
C PRO A 4 -6.85 -11.78 28.81
N GLY A 5 -7.19 -11.13 27.70
CA GLY A 5 -6.31 -11.03 26.54
C GLY A 5 -6.42 -12.17 25.53
N ALA A 6 -7.40 -13.09 25.66
CA ALA A 6 -7.69 -14.05 24.59
C ALA A 6 -7.98 -13.37 23.24
N SER A 7 -8.70 -12.23 23.27
CA SER A 7 -8.97 -11.36 22.12
C SER A 7 -7.69 -10.84 21.45
N ILE A 8 -6.64 -10.57 22.23
CA ILE A 8 -5.32 -10.13 21.74
C ILE A 8 -4.63 -11.28 21.00
N TYR A 9 -4.59 -12.48 21.60
CA TYR A 9 -3.98 -13.66 20.97
C TYR A 9 -4.72 -14.07 19.68
N GLU A 10 -6.06 -14.06 19.70
CA GLU A 10 -6.88 -14.34 18.52
C GLU A 10 -6.59 -13.35 17.38
N SER A 11 -6.43 -12.06 17.72
CA SER A 11 -6.02 -11.04 16.75
C SER A 11 -4.63 -11.34 16.16
N LEU A 12 -3.64 -11.68 17.01
CA LEU A 12 -2.27 -11.97 16.55
C LEU A 12 -2.18 -13.21 15.65
N ILE A 13 -3.00 -14.24 15.88
CA ILE A 13 -3.05 -15.45 15.05
C ILE A 13 -3.47 -15.11 13.61
N SER A 14 -4.27 -14.08 13.41
CA SER A 14 -4.74 -13.66 12.07
C SER A 14 -3.67 -12.92 11.25
N VAL A 15 -2.64 -12.36 11.90
CA VAL A 15 -1.64 -11.48 11.25
C VAL A 15 -0.91 -12.14 10.08
N PRO A 16 -0.41 -13.39 10.16
CA PRO A 16 0.23 -14.05 9.02
C PRO A 16 -0.71 -14.24 7.84
N GLN A 17 -1.98 -14.56 8.10
CA GLN A 17 -2.98 -14.75 7.04
C GLN A 17 -3.30 -13.42 6.34
N ILE A 18 -3.46 -12.34 7.11
CA ILE A 18 -3.64 -10.99 6.58
C ILE A 18 -2.45 -10.63 5.67
N TRP A 19 -1.21 -10.84 6.14
CA TRP A 19 -0.03 -10.50 5.34
C TRP A 19 0.16 -11.36 4.08
N ASN A 20 -0.31 -12.61 4.08
CA ASN A 20 -0.31 -13.43 2.87
C ASN A 20 -1.28 -12.86 1.82
N GLN A 21 -2.49 -12.44 2.22
CA GLN A 21 -3.43 -11.79 1.30
C GLN A 21 -2.88 -10.46 0.78
N VAL A 22 -2.25 -9.67 1.64
CA VAL A 22 -1.60 -8.43 1.26
C VAL A 22 -0.48 -8.67 0.25
N GLN A 23 0.37 -9.67 0.48
CA GLN A 23 1.51 -9.98 -0.39
C GLN A 23 1.09 -10.29 -1.82
N GLU A 24 0.02 -11.06 -2.02
CA GLU A 24 -0.49 -11.37 -3.35
C GLU A 24 -0.89 -10.10 -4.11
N VAL A 25 -1.57 -9.17 -3.42
CA VAL A 25 -1.98 -7.89 -3.99
C VAL A 25 -0.79 -6.97 -4.23
N GLU A 26 0.17 -6.90 -3.30
CA GLU A 26 1.41 -6.13 -3.47
C GLU A 26 2.17 -6.56 -4.73
N LEU A 27 2.34 -7.87 -4.95
CA LEU A 27 3.01 -8.41 -6.13
C LEU A 27 2.29 -8.07 -7.44
N PHE A 28 0.97 -7.93 -7.42
CA PHE A 28 0.22 -7.46 -8.58
C PHE A 28 0.46 -5.96 -8.82
N VAL A 29 0.38 -5.15 -7.76
CA VAL A 29 0.56 -3.69 -7.83
C VAL A 29 1.96 -3.32 -8.27
N ASP A 30 2.99 -4.04 -7.80
CA ASP A 30 4.40 -3.83 -8.16
C ASP A 30 4.67 -3.91 -9.67
N LYS A 31 3.83 -4.64 -10.42
CA LYS A 31 3.95 -4.73 -11.89
C LYS A 31 3.59 -3.43 -12.60
N TYR A 32 2.80 -2.57 -11.94
CA TYR A 32 2.21 -1.37 -12.53
C TYR A 32 2.58 -0.08 -11.79
N VAL A 33 3.00 -0.19 -10.54
CA VAL A 33 3.51 0.90 -9.70
C VAL A 33 4.97 0.61 -9.40
N THR A 34 5.85 1.19 -10.21
CA THR A 34 7.29 1.12 -10.02
C THR A 34 7.82 2.48 -9.58
N ASP A 35 9.08 2.54 -9.16
CA ASP A 35 9.72 3.81 -8.76
C ASP A 35 9.64 4.87 -9.85
N LEU A 36 9.67 4.47 -11.12
CA LEU A 36 9.47 5.38 -12.25
C LEU A 36 8.06 5.97 -12.25
N HIS A 37 7.04 5.15 -12.09
CA HIS A 37 5.64 5.59 -12.04
C HIS A 37 5.42 6.57 -10.87
N MET A 38 5.97 6.25 -9.69
CA MET A 38 5.90 7.14 -8.53
C MET A 38 6.65 8.45 -8.77
N LYS A 39 7.88 8.39 -9.32
CA LYS A 39 8.70 9.59 -9.62
C LYS A 39 8.01 10.53 -10.60
N TYR A 40 7.35 9.99 -11.62
CA TYR A 40 6.67 10.78 -12.65
C TYR A 40 5.21 11.08 -12.31
N ASN A 41 4.76 10.74 -11.10
CA ASN A 41 3.38 10.85 -10.65
C ASN A 41 2.36 10.32 -11.67
N TYR A 42 2.66 9.16 -12.28
CA TYR A 42 1.90 8.65 -13.41
C TYR A 42 1.63 7.16 -13.27
N ILE A 43 0.37 6.79 -13.45
CA ILE A 43 -0.09 5.41 -13.72
C ILE A 43 -1.13 5.47 -14.82
N HIS A 44 -1.19 4.46 -15.69
CA HIS A 44 -2.26 4.37 -16.67
C HIS A 44 -3.61 4.15 -15.96
N ILE A 45 -4.60 5.02 -16.20
CA ILE A 45 -5.93 5.02 -15.51
C ILE A 45 -6.49 3.60 -15.32
N LYS A 46 -6.70 2.85 -16.41
CA LYS A 46 -7.23 1.47 -16.33
C LYS A 46 -6.43 0.55 -15.40
N ARG A 47 -5.09 0.63 -15.40
CA ARG A 47 -4.24 -0.19 -14.53
C ARG A 47 -4.28 0.30 -13.09
N GLY A 48 -4.38 1.61 -12.89
CA GLY A 48 -4.64 2.18 -11.58
C GLY A 48 -5.97 1.71 -11.00
N GLU A 49 -7.05 1.73 -11.79
CA GLU A 49 -8.37 1.24 -11.38
C GLU A 49 -8.32 -0.25 -10.99
N GLU A 50 -7.70 -1.10 -11.82
CA GLU A 50 -7.49 -2.53 -11.50
C GLU A 50 -6.67 -2.72 -10.20
N CYS A 51 -5.67 -1.88 -9.95
CA CYS A 51 -4.90 -1.91 -8.71
C CYS A 51 -5.75 -1.47 -7.51
N LEU A 52 -6.57 -0.43 -7.64
CA LEU A 52 -7.45 0.05 -6.57
C LEU A 52 -8.53 -0.98 -6.22
N GLU A 53 -9.10 -1.65 -7.21
CA GLU A 53 -10.11 -2.69 -6.99
C GLU A 53 -9.56 -3.81 -6.09
N LYS A 54 -8.28 -4.18 -6.29
CA LYS A 54 -7.60 -5.20 -5.48
C LYS A 54 -7.09 -4.68 -4.14
N LEU A 55 -6.58 -3.44 -4.08
CA LEU A 55 -6.03 -2.85 -2.85
C LEU A 55 -7.09 -2.42 -1.85
N THR A 56 -8.24 -1.94 -2.30
CA THR A 56 -9.31 -1.43 -1.42
C THR A 56 -9.73 -2.44 -0.33
N PRO A 57 -10.11 -3.70 -0.66
CA PRO A 57 -10.49 -4.67 0.37
C PRO A 57 -9.35 -5.00 1.34
N VAL A 58 -8.10 -4.99 0.86
CA VAL A 58 -6.92 -5.23 1.70
C VAL A 58 -6.70 -4.07 2.67
N ILE A 59 -6.80 -2.82 2.21
CA ILE A 59 -6.69 -1.63 3.07
C ILE A 59 -7.78 -1.62 4.13
N GLU A 60 -9.02 -1.95 3.76
CA GLU A 60 -10.13 -2.05 4.71
C GLU A 60 -9.89 -3.14 5.75
N LEU A 61 -9.39 -4.32 5.34
CA LEU A 61 -9.01 -5.40 6.24
C LEU A 61 -7.92 -4.96 7.23
N LEU A 62 -6.87 -4.30 6.76
CA LEU A 62 -5.77 -3.81 7.59
C LEU A 62 -6.26 -2.75 8.60
N LYS A 63 -7.10 -1.81 8.16
CA LYS A 63 -7.70 -0.78 9.04
C LYS A 63 -8.60 -1.41 10.11
N LYS A 64 -9.42 -2.39 9.72
CA LYS A 64 -10.27 -3.13 10.66
C LYS A 64 -9.44 -3.90 11.68
N PHE A 65 -8.37 -4.57 11.25
CA PHE A 65 -7.45 -5.24 12.16
C PHE A 65 -6.84 -4.27 13.17
N ILE A 66 -6.32 -3.11 12.72
CA ILE A 66 -5.74 -2.10 13.61
C ILE A 66 -6.76 -1.67 14.67
N SER A 67 -7.99 -1.35 14.27
CA SER A 67 -9.06 -0.94 15.19
C SER A 67 -9.36 -2.04 16.21
N SER A 68 -9.62 -3.26 15.76
CA SER A 68 -9.96 -4.39 16.62
C SER A 68 -8.80 -4.80 17.55
N PHE A 69 -7.56 -4.67 17.09
CA PHE A 69 -6.38 -4.93 17.91
C PHE A 69 -6.23 -3.89 19.03
N ILE A 70 -6.41 -2.60 18.72
CA ILE A 70 -6.39 -1.53 19.72
C ILE A 70 -7.50 -1.75 20.76
N GLU A 71 -8.71 -2.06 20.32
CA GLU A 71 -9.83 -2.37 21.21
C GLU A 71 -9.49 -3.55 22.14
N SER A 72 -8.98 -4.64 21.58
CA SER A 72 -8.60 -5.84 22.35
C SER A 72 -7.47 -5.57 23.35
N MET A 73 -6.47 -4.77 22.96
CA MET A 73 -5.36 -4.40 23.83
C MET A 73 -5.82 -3.49 24.98
N ASN A 74 -6.73 -2.56 24.72
CA ASN A 74 -7.25 -1.63 25.72
C ASN A 74 -8.08 -2.30 26.82
N GLU A 75 -8.56 -3.54 26.61
CA GLU A 75 -9.24 -4.33 27.63
C GLU A 75 -8.28 -4.76 28.77
N VAL A 76 -6.99 -4.86 28.48
CA VAL A 76 -5.99 -5.46 29.38
C VAL A 76 -4.84 -4.52 29.69
N PHE A 77 -4.48 -3.65 28.75
CA PHE A 77 -3.32 -2.77 28.82
C PHE A 77 -3.73 -1.30 28.63
N PRO A 78 -2.89 -0.36 29.09
CA PRO A 78 -3.03 1.04 28.72
C PRO A 78 -2.96 1.25 27.20
N PRO A 79 -3.67 2.25 26.63
CA PRO A 79 -3.74 2.45 25.18
C PRO A 79 -2.40 2.64 24.47
N GLN A 80 -1.39 3.12 25.18
CA GLN A 80 -0.04 3.31 24.63
C GLN A 80 0.61 1.99 24.20
N VAL A 81 0.32 0.90 24.92
CA VAL A 81 0.94 -0.42 24.65
C VAL A 81 0.48 -0.98 23.30
N ALA A 82 -0.80 -0.77 22.95
CA ALA A 82 -1.34 -1.18 21.65
C ALA A 82 -0.61 -0.47 20.50
N ILE A 83 -0.37 0.84 20.67
CA ILE A 83 0.31 1.67 19.67
C ILE A 83 1.77 1.23 19.51
N GLU A 84 2.50 1.02 20.61
CA GLU A 84 3.90 0.55 20.56
C GLU A 84 4.04 -0.79 19.84
N TRP A 85 3.13 -1.73 20.10
CA TRP A 85 3.11 -3.03 19.41
C TRP A 85 2.83 -2.89 17.92
N LEU A 86 1.81 -2.11 17.55
CA LEU A 86 1.50 -1.85 16.15
C LEU A 86 2.68 -1.19 15.45
N GLU A 87 3.30 -0.17 16.04
CA GLU A 87 4.48 0.51 15.49
C GLU A 87 5.65 -0.46 15.28
N THR A 88 5.92 -1.32 16.26
CA THR A 88 7.05 -2.24 16.22
C THR A 88 6.88 -3.33 15.17
N TYR A 89 5.68 -3.90 15.02
CA TYR A 89 5.49 -5.15 14.27
C TYR A 89 4.62 -5.02 13.01
N PHE A 90 3.84 -3.94 12.85
CA PHE A 90 2.79 -3.88 11.82
C PHE A 90 2.85 -2.61 10.96
N MET A 91 3.00 -1.45 11.58
CA MET A 91 2.78 -0.15 10.92
C MET A 91 3.78 0.12 9.80
N LYS A 92 5.01 -0.37 9.89
CA LYS A 92 6.01 -0.16 8.84
C LYS A 92 5.53 -0.68 7.48
N ARG A 93 5.04 -1.92 7.42
CA ARG A 93 4.55 -2.51 6.18
C ARG A 93 3.20 -1.92 5.77
N TYR A 94 2.30 -1.67 6.75
CA TYR A 94 1.03 -0.99 6.49
C TYR A 94 1.22 0.35 5.79
N ARG A 95 2.16 1.20 6.26
CA ARG A 95 2.44 2.51 5.67
C ARG A 95 2.83 2.40 4.20
N LEU A 96 3.69 1.46 3.83
CA LEU A 96 4.10 1.26 2.43
C LEU A 96 2.91 0.89 1.53
N VAL A 97 2.03 0.00 2.00
CA VAL A 97 0.83 -0.39 1.26
C VAL A 97 -0.14 0.79 1.14
N ASN A 98 -0.35 1.53 2.23
CA ASN A 98 -1.22 2.71 2.24
C ASN A 98 -0.69 3.84 1.35
N GLU A 99 0.62 4.12 1.36
CA GLU A 99 1.25 5.11 0.50
C GLU A 99 1.04 4.81 -0.99
N ARG A 100 1.15 3.53 -1.38
CA ARG A 100 0.87 3.09 -2.75
C ARG A 100 -0.60 3.25 -3.10
N TYR A 101 -1.50 2.88 -2.19
CA TYR A 101 -2.93 3.06 -2.38
C TYR A 101 -3.28 4.55 -2.61
N GLU A 102 -2.81 5.43 -1.73
CA GLU A 102 -3.04 6.87 -1.84
C GLU A 102 -2.40 7.47 -3.10
N PHE A 103 -1.19 7.01 -3.47
CA PHE A 103 -0.54 7.40 -4.71
C PHE A 103 -1.42 7.10 -5.92
N ILE A 104 -1.93 5.86 -6.03
CA ILE A 104 -2.76 5.46 -7.17
C ILE A 104 -4.06 6.28 -7.21
N GLN A 105 -4.71 6.46 -6.06
CA GLN A 105 -5.93 7.28 -5.98
C GLN A 105 -5.70 8.70 -6.48
N ARG A 106 -4.65 9.37 -5.99
CA ARG A 106 -4.29 10.72 -6.42
C ARG A 106 -3.95 10.76 -7.90
N ALA A 107 -3.08 9.84 -8.35
CA ALA A 107 -2.61 9.81 -9.74
C ALA A 107 -3.75 9.58 -10.75
N ILE A 108 -4.77 8.77 -10.41
CA ILE A 108 -5.97 8.62 -11.25
C ILE A 108 -6.83 9.89 -11.22
N HIS A 109 -7.08 10.45 -10.03
CA HIS A 109 -7.95 11.61 -9.88
C HIS A 109 -7.39 12.87 -10.56
N GLU A 110 -6.08 13.07 -10.50
CA GLU A 110 -5.40 14.23 -11.09
C GLU A 110 -5.26 14.15 -12.62
N GLN A 111 -5.36 12.95 -13.20
CA GLN A 111 -5.30 12.75 -14.65
C GLN A 111 -6.63 13.18 -15.32
N LYS A 112 -6.74 14.48 -15.61
CA LYS A 112 -7.93 15.09 -16.24
C LYS A 112 -8.21 14.66 -17.69
N SER A 113 -7.27 14.00 -18.36
CA SER A 113 -7.42 13.40 -19.70
C SER A 113 -6.14 12.63 -20.05
N TRP A 114 -6.22 11.74 -21.04
CA TRP A 114 -5.10 10.93 -21.52
C TRP A 114 -3.89 11.83 -21.85
N LEU A 115 -2.88 11.82 -20.97
CA LEU A 115 -1.58 12.41 -21.26
C LEU A 115 -0.69 11.29 -21.85
N PRO A 116 -0.02 11.52 -22.99
CA PRO A 116 0.93 10.55 -23.53
C PRO A 116 1.97 10.21 -22.45
N ARG A 117 2.39 8.93 -22.41
CA ARG A 117 3.41 8.47 -21.45
C ARG A 117 4.59 9.45 -21.46
N PRO A 118 5.09 9.90 -20.29
CA PRO A 118 6.27 10.72 -20.25
C PRO A 118 7.41 9.97 -20.96
N ILE A 119 7.86 10.49 -22.10
CA ILE A 119 9.00 9.94 -22.82
C ILE A 119 10.23 10.25 -21.94
N PRO A 120 11.03 9.25 -21.53
CA PRO A 120 12.27 9.51 -20.82
C PRO A 120 13.14 10.48 -21.63
N ASN A 121 13.46 11.65 -21.05
CA ASN A 121 14.16 12.80 -21.67
C ASN A 121 14.69 12.56 -23.09
N LEU A 122 13.92 13.02 -24.09
CA LEU A 122 14.31 13.05 -25.50
C LEU A 122 15.65 13.77 -25.75
N GLU A 123 16.05 14.69 -24.87
CA GLU A 123 17.35 15.38 -24.95
C GLU A 123 18.56 14.42 -24.98
N LYS A 124 18.46 13.22 -24.36
CA LYS A 124 19.52 12.20 -24.43
C LYS A 124 19.45 11.34 -25.69
N LEU A 125 18.28 11.19 -26.31
CA LEU A 125 18.11 10.40 -27.52
C LEU A 125 18.61 11.16 -28.76
N GLU A 126 18.39 12.47 -28.83
CA GLU A 126 18.86 13.28 -29.97
C GLU A 126 20.39 13.40 -30.06
N MET A 127 21.08 13.41 -28.92
CA MET A 127 22.55 13.43 -28.89
C MET A 127 23.19 12.15 -29.45
N ASN A 128 22.55 11.00 -29.25
CA ASN A 128 23.07 9.72 -29.76
C ASN A 128 22.87 9.53 -31.27
N TYR A 129 21.88 10.21 -31.87
CA TYR A 129 21.67 10.19 -33.32
C TYR A 129 22.58 11.17 -34.06
N LYS A 130 22.99 12.30 -33.44
CA LYS A 130 23.95 13.24 -34.05
C LYS A 130 25.39 12.72 -34.05
N ASN A 131 25.76 11.86 -33.10
CA ASN A 131 27.13 11.30 -33.00
C ASN A 131 27.37 10.04 -33.85
N LYS A 132 26.41 9.64 -34.70
CA LYS A 132 26.52 8.48 -35.61
C LYS A 132 26.46 8.85 -37.11
N ARG A 133 26.63 10.13 -37.46
CA ARG A 133 26.83 10.56 -38.85
C ARG A 133 28.29 10.90 -39.10
#